data_AF-A0A2P4YET3-F1
#
_entry.id   AF-A0A2P4YET3-F1
#
_cell.length_a   1.000
_cell.length_b   1.000
_cell.length_c   1.000
_cell.angle_alpha   90.00
_cell.angle_beta   90.00
_cell.angle_gamma   90.00
#
_symmetry.space_group_name_H-M   'P 1'
#
loop_
_entity.id
_entity.type
_entity.pdbx_description
1 polymer ?
#
loop_
_entity_poly.entity_id
_entity_poly.type
_entity_poly.pdbx_seq_one_letter_code
_entity_poly.pdbx_strand_id
1 'polypeptide(L)'
;AHPFFNGIDFENHIQTKPPISQFCGSELFPLVKSLESMEQSRNIHLPLDYSGEVLQEQITALSARDRSILMHILRRKQILHLPGIYPRFFSSVSRGRCLYACNQGYTGFTHDLQNQWSDNFSFMQLCGPKLGNTAALTEGDNRGGSTWETESTAFRQAIEVVNSQQPAFAVICGDFVNAKPNQEFYEAQIQAFQELLNEINPQIRLVFAAGSDEFTTQEELTKYQQYFGDARFSFWFGGIKFIVVNTATLFYENDFAEEVVDQAEWMKKELDNGKLCARGTVVISGHSLHPQVQGGVDSATSNSAHTISYPQIPVQTSAAYWNMIKNGQACLVASGGSTVNNVTSIVTKASEEGADEYKCEIVSCKGPWGGPSSVIHQTEVSQGGVTTKAFHVNLSTSVSPVITRATAIKRNSLTPEEDSQETVLAAEMVTFNVSSARCEDQA
;
A
#
# COMPACT_ATOMS: atom_id res chain seq x y z
N ALA A 1 4.05 40.80 15.08
CA ALA A 1 2.62 40.45 14.86
C ALA A 1 2.53 38.95 14.60
N HIS A 2 1.50 38.26 15.09
CA HIS A 2 1.30 36.82 14.85
C HIS A 2 1.22 36.57 13.32
N PRO A 3 1.80 35.49 12.76
CA PRO A 3 1.83 35.24 11.31
C PRO A 3 0.45 35.28 10.65
N PHE A 4 -0.58 34.91 11.40
CA PHE A 4 -1.99 34.96 10.99
C PHE A 4 -2.49 36.37 10.62
N PHE A 5 -1.89 37.42 11.17
CA PHE A 5 -2.29 38.81 10.97
C PHE A 5 -1.39 39.56 9.98
N ASN A 6 -0.45 38.85 9.36
CA ASN A 6 0.51 39.48 8.45
C ASN A 6 -0.21 39.86 7.14
N GLY A 7 -0.27 41.15 6.83
CA GLY A 7 -0.96 41.68 5.65
C GLY A 7 -2.43 42.06 5.87
N ILE A 8 -2.96 41.96 7.10
CA ILE A 8 -4.30 42.47 7.44
C ILE A 8 -4.17 43.94 7.84
N ASP A 9 -4.76 44.83 7.04
CA ASP A 9 -4.92 46.24 7.38
C ASP A 9 -6.06 46.40 8.39
N PHE A 10 -5.73 46.37 9.67
CA PHE A 10 -6.71 46.48 10.75
C PHE A 10 -7.46 47.80 10.78
N GLU A 11 -6.94 48.88 10.19
CA GLU A 11 -7.67 50.15 10.15
C GLU A 11 -8.76 50.13 9.08
N ASN A 12 -8.54 49.42 7.97
CA ASN A 12 -9.47 49.36 6.85
C ASN A 12 -10.18 48.00 6.65
N HIS A 13 -9.94 47.00 7.51
CA HIS A 13 -10.49 45.64 7.35
C HIS A 13 -12.03 45.58 7.34
N ILE A 14 -12.70 46.57 7.96
CA ILE A 14 -14.17 46.69 7.94
C ILE A 14 -14.68 47.21 6.59
N GLN A 15 -13.84 47.96 5.86
CA GLN A 15 -14.16 48.54 4.56
C GLN A 15 -13.69 47.67 3.38
N THR A 16 -12.75 46.75 3.62
CA THR A 16 -12.35 45.77 2.60
C THR A 16 -13.53 44.88 2.25
N LYS A 17 -13.88 44.82 0.96
CA LYS A 17 -14.88 43.86 0.47
C LYS A 17 -14.46 42.47 0.94
N PRO A 18 -15.36 41.70 1.59
CA PRO A 18 -15.04 40.32 1.94
C PRO A 18 -14.58 39.60 0.66
N PRO A 19 -13.53 38.77 0.74
CA PRO A 19 -13.09 38.01 -0.42
C PRO A 19 -14.32 37.29 -1.00
N ILE A 20 -14.55 37.47 -2.30
CA ILE A 20 -15.70 36.87 -2.98
C ILE A 20 -15.53 35.36 -2.88
N SER A 21 -16.19 34.79 -1.88
CA SER A 21 -16.33 33.36 -1.69
C SER A 21 -17.40 32.89 -2.68
N GLN A 22 -17.02 32.69 -3.95
CA GLN A 22 -17.76 31.79 -4.83
C GLN A 22 -17.54 30.36 -4.31
N PHE A 23 -18.17 30.04 -3.19
CA PHE A 23 -18.23 28.67 -2.69
C PHE A 23 -19.35 27.97 -3.44
N CYS A 24 -19.01 27.10 -4.40
CA CYS A 24 -19.96 26.30 -5.17
C CYS A 24 -20.57 25.13 -4.35
N GLY A 25 -20.80 25.34 -3.06
CA GLY A 25 -21.33 24.32 -2.16
C GLY A 25 -22.66 23.74 -2.64
N SER A 26 -23.53 24.57 -3.23
CA SER A 26 -24.82 24.14 -3.79
C SER A 26 -24.68 23.06 -4.87
N GLU A 27 -23.57 23.03 -5.62
CA GLU A 27 -23.32 22.06 -6.69
C GLU A 27 -22.53 20.85 -6.19
N LEU A 28 -21.63 21.04 -5.20
CA LEU A 28 -20.83 19.96 -4.64
C LEU A 28 -21.66 18.98 -3.78
N PHE A 29 -22.65 19.45 -3.01
CA PHE A 29 -23.45 18.56 -2.16
C PHE A 29 -24.29 17.54 -2.95
N PRO A 30 -24.98 17.89 -4.06
CA PRO A 30 -25.60 16.91 -4.95
C PRO A 30 -24.62 15.89 -5.52
N LEU A 31 -23.41 16.33 -5.91
CA LEU A 31 -22.37 15.44 -6.41
C LEU A 31 -21.92 14.45 -5.33
N VAL A 32 -21.73 14.90 -4.09
CA VAL A 32 -21.42 14.03 -2.93
C VAL A 32 -22.48 12.95 -2.74
N LYS A 33 -23.77 13.30 -2.79
CA LYS A 33 -24.87 12.32 -2.66
C LYS A 33 -24.88 11.32 -3.80
N SER A 34 -24.58 11.77 -5.02
CA SER A 34 -24.54 10.92 -6.21
C SER A 34 -23.37 9.93 -6.13
N LEU A 35 -22.20 10.38 -5.67
CA LEU A 35 -21.04 9.52 -5.42
C LEU A 35 -21.30 8.49 -4.32
N GLU A 36 -21.95 8.90 -3.23
CA GLU A 36 -22.35 8.00 -2.13
C GLU A 36 -23.30 6.89 -2.62
N SER A 37 -24.34 7.26 -3.38
CA SER A 37 -25.30 6.30 -3.97
C SER A 37 -24.65 5.35 -4.98
N MET A 38 -23.73 5.87 -5.81
CA MET A 38 -22.97 5.06 -6.77
C MET A 38 -22.09 4.05 -6.06
N GLU A 39 -21.33 4.46 -5.04
CA GLU A 39 -20.46 3.53 -4.29
C GLU A 39 -21.27 2.46 -3.54
N GLN A 40 -22.46 2.81 -3.03
CA GLN A 40 -23.37 1.86 -2.38
C GLN A 40 -23.94 0.82 -3.35
N SER A 41 -24.13 1.18 -4.62
CA SER A 41 -24.67 0.28 -5.66
C SER A 41 -23.60 -0.44 -6.47
N ARG A 42 -22.31 -0.15 -6.21
CA ARG A 42 -21.19 -0.72 -6.95
C ARG A 42 -21.04 -2.22 -6.69
N ASN A 43 -20.86 -2.99 -7.76
CA ASN A 43 -20.43 -4.37 -7.63
C ASN A 43 -18.96 -4.43 -7.21
N ILE A 44 -18.70 -4.89 -5.99
CA ILE A 44 -17.36 -4.90 -5.41
C ILE A 44 -16.37 -5.87 -6.07
N HIS A 45 -16.88 -6.83 -6.85
CA HIS A 45 -16.07 -7.84 -7.54
C HIS A 45 -15.62 -7.41 -8.94
N LEU A 46 -16.16 -6.30 -9.48
CA LEU A 46 -15.74 -5.78 -10.77
C LEU A 46 -14.54 -4.83 -10.62
N PRO A 47 -13.64 -4.80 -11.62
CA PRO A 47 -12.60 -3.77 -11.71
C PRO A 47 -13.21 -2.36 -11.70
N LEU A 48 -12.41 -1.40 -11.26
CA LEU A 48 -12.79 0.01 -11.35
C LEU A 48 -12.53 0.52 -12.77
N ASP A 49 -13.58 1.00 -13.42
CA ASP A 49 -13.51 1.75 -14.68
C ASP A 49 -14.50 2.90 -14.60
N TYR A 50 -14.05 4.10 -14.97
CA TYR A 50 -14.85 5.33 -14.91
C TYR A 50 -15.03 5.94 -16.30
N SER A 51 -14.61 5.24 -17.35
CA SER A 51 -14.62 5.73 -18.72
C SER A 51 -16.05 5.95 -19.20
N GLY A 52 -16.36 7.17 -19.65
CA GLY A 52 -17.71 7.55 -20.10
C GLY A 52 -18.73 7.80 -18.98
N GLU A 53 -18.32 7.81 -17.72
CA GLU A 53 -19.21 8.15 -16.61
C GLU A 53 -19.41 9.66 -16.46
N VAL A 54 -20.67 10.11 -16.43
CA VAL A 54 -21.05 11.51 -16.19
C VAL A 54 -20.49 12.04 -14.87
N LEU A 55 -20.44 11.22 -13.81
CA LEU A 55 -19.87 11.64 -12.52
C LEU A 55 -18.36 11.91 -12.62
N GLN A 56 -17.65 11.14 -13.42
CA GLN A 56 -16.21 11.33 -13.62
C GLN A 56 -15.93 12.60 -14.43
N GLU A 57 -16.76 12.90 -15.44
CA GLU A 57 -16.70 14.16 -16.19
C GLU A 57 -16.94 15.36 -15.28
N GLN A 58 -17.95 15.29 -14.40
CA GLN A 58 -18.22 16.34 -13.40
C GLN A 58 -17.03 16.58 -12.49
N ILE A 59 -16.39 15.52 -11.94
CA ILE A 59 -15.19 15.66 -11.10
C ILE A 59 -14.03 16.30 -11.87
N THR A 60 -13.85 15.91 -13.13
CA THR A 60 -12.75 16.38 -13.99
C THR A 60 -12.94 17.84 -14.39
N ALA A 61 -14.18 18.31 -14.53
CA ALA A 61 -14.52 19.69 -14.83
C ALA A 61 -14.34 20.65 -13.64
N LEU A 62 -14.21 20.14 -12.41
CA LEU A 62 -14.02 20.98 -11.22
C LEU A 62 -12.66 21.69 -11.24
N SER A 63 -12.64 22.91 -10.68
CA SER A 63 -11.40 23.58 -10.37
C SER A 63 -10.57 22.78 -9.34
N ALA A 64 -9.25 22.98 -9.30
CA ALA A 64 -8.40 22.33 -8.30
C ALA A 64 -8.85 22.63 -6.85
N ARG A 65 -9.37 23.84 -6.61
CA ARG A 65 -9.95 24.26 -5.33
C ARG A 65 -11.20 23.46 -5.01
N ASP A 66 -12.17 23.39 -5.93
CA ASP A 66 -13.44 22.69 -5.70
C ASP A 66 -13.27 21.19 -5.58
N ARG A 67 -12.33 20.60 -6.34
CA ARG A 67 -11.93 19.20 -6.18
C ARG A 67 -11.37 18.92 -4.78
N SER A 68 -10.55 19.83 -4.27
CA SER A 68 -10.01 19.72 -2.90
C SER A 68 -11.10 19.85 -1.83
N ILE A 69 -12.07 20.76 -2.04
CA ILE A 69 -13.25 20.91 -1.16
C ILE A 69 -14.12 19.65 -1.22
N LEU A 70 -14.35 19.09 -2.41
CA LEU A 70 -15.10 17.85 -2.58
C LEU A 70 -14.46 16.69 -1.82
N MET A 71 -13.13 16.49 -1.99
CA MET A 71 -12.39 15.49 -1.21
C MET A 71 -12.53 15.73 0.29
N HIS A 72 -12.46 17.00 0.74
CA HIS A 72 -12.65 17.35 2.14
C HIS A 72 -14.05 16.97 2.66
N ILE A 73 -15.12 17.28 1.91
CA ILE A 73 -16.49 16.93 2.28
C ILE A 73 -16.65 15.40 2.36
N LEU A 74 -16.15 14.66 1.35
CA LEU A 74 -16.18 13.19 1.33
C LEU A 74 -15.39 12.58 2.50
N ARG A 75 -14.26 13.20 2.88
CA ARG A 75 -13.46 12.79 4.05
C ARG A 75 -14.26 12.99 5.34
N ARG A 76 -14.91 14.14 5.49
CA ARG A 76 -15.77 14.45 6.66
C ARG A 76 -16.98 13.51 6.76
N LYS A 77 -17.50 13.05 5.62
CA LYS A 77 -18.52 11.98 5.55
C LYS A 77 -17.97 10.56 5.69
N GLN A 78 -16.66 10.38 5.88
CA GLN A 78 -16.00 9.08 5.98
C GLN A 78 -16.24 8.16 4.77
N ILE A 79 -16.37 8.71 3.56
CA ILE A 79 -16.53 7.92 2.32
C ILE A 79 -15.43 8.15 1.29
N LEU A 80 -14.59 9.18 1.46
CA LEU A 80 -13.48 9.47 0.54
C LEU A 80 -12.58 8.25 0.33
N HIS A 81 -12.37 7.48 1.40
CA HIS A 81 -11.44 6.37 1.39
C HIS A 81 -11.97 5.12 0.71
N LEU A 82 -13.25 5.07 0.31
CA LEU A 82 -13.84 3.88 -0.29
C LEU A 82 -13.22 3.58 -1.67
N PRO A 83 -13.11 2.30 -2.05
CA PRO A 83 -12.38 1.89 -3.26
C PRO A 83 -12.83 2.57 -4.54
N GLY A 84 -14.13 2.75 -4.75
CA GLY A 84 -14.65 3.41 -5.96
C GLY A 84 -14.72 4.94 -5.88
N ILE A 85 -14.23 5.55 -4.80
CA ILE A 85 -14.25 7.00 -4.59
C ILE A 85 -12.87 7.62 -4.74
N TYR A 86 -11.89 7.20 -3.93
CA TYR A 86 -10.58 7.86 -3.90
C TYR A 86 -9.87 7.92 -5.26
N PRO A 87 -9.85 6.85 -6.08
CA PRO A 87 -9.13 6.87 -7.35
C PRO A 87 -9.70 7.86 -8.38
N ARG A 88 -10.95 8.31 -8.23
CA ARG A 88 -11.61 9.27 -9.15
C ARG A 88 -10.95 10.64 -9.19
N PHE A 89 -10.16 10.97 -8.18
CA PHE A 89 -9.49 12.26 -8.03
C PHE A 89 -8.15 12.35 -8.76
N PHE A 90 -7.75 11.28 -9.46
CA PHE A 90 -6.46 11.16 -10.13
C PHE A 90 -6.65 10.95 -11.64
N SER A 91 -5.56 11.06 -12.41
CA SER A 91 -5.60 10.97 -13.87
C SER A 91 -6.02 9.60 -14.40
N SER A 92 -5.88 8.55 -13.59
CA SER A 92 -6.35 7.21 -13.89
C SER A 92 -6.67 6.45 -12.61
N VAL A 93 -7.48 5.40 -12.73
CA VAL A 93 -7.75 4.44 -11.65
C VAL A 93 -6.45 3.85 -11.11
N SER A 94 -5.58 3.39 -12.02
CA SER A 94 -4.30 2.74 -11.70
C SER A 94 -3.41 3.64 -10.85
N ARG A 95 -3.29 4.91 -11.24
CA ARG A 95 -2.54 5.92 -10.49
C ARG A 95 -3.18 6.19 -9.13
N GLY A 96 -4.50 6.41 -9.10
CA GLY A 96 -5.20 6.74 -7.85
C GLY A 96 -5.11 5.63 -6.81
N ARG A 97 -5.10 4.36 -7.23
CA ARG A 97 -4.89 3.21 -6.35
C ARG A 97 -3.49 3.16 -5.72
N CYS A 98 -2.52 3.86 -6.31
CA CYS A 98 -1.16 3.92 -5.79
C CYS A 98 -0.91 5.11 -4.85
N LEU A 99 -1.86 6.03 -4.69
CA LEU A 99 -1.64 7.32 -4.02
C LEU A 99 -2.35 7.46 -2.67
N TYR A 100 -2.72 6.35 -2.03
CA TYR A 100 -3.38 6.39 -0.72
C TYR A 100 -2.47 6.91 0.41
N ALA A 101 -1.15 6.67 0.32
CA ALA A 101 -0.16 7.17 1.28
C ALA A 101 0.10 8.67 1.05
N CYS A 102 -0.30 9.50 2.01
CA CYS A 102 -0.15 10.95 1.92
C CYS A 102 -0.14 11.61 3.30
N ASN A 103 0.64 12.69 3.43
CA ASN A 103 0.84 13.41 4.68
C ASN A 103 1.28 12.51 5.85
N GLN A 104 2.21 11.60 5.58
CA GLN A 104 2.75 10.57 6.48
C GLN A 104 1.68 9.61 7.04
N GLY A 105 0.49 9.60 6.44
CA GLY A 105 -0.63 8.73 6.78
C GLY A 105 -1.12 7.92 5.58
N TYR A 106 -2.23 7.22 5.75
CA TYR A 106 -2.86 6.45 4.68
C TYR A 106 -4.37 6.71 4.64
N THR A 107 -4.88 7.12 3.47
CA THR A 107 -6.29 7.49 3.31
C THR A 107 -7.21 6.29 3.56
N GLY A 108 -8.00 6.35 4.63
CA GLY A 108 -8.94 5.29 5.05
C GLY A 108 -8.46 4.41 6.18
N PHE A 109 -7.15 4.37 6.41
CA PHE A 109 -6.52 3.58 7.46
C PHE A 109 -6.02 4.51 8.58
N THR A 110 -6.93 5.35 9.06
CA THR A 110 -6.66 6.30 10.15
C THR A 110 -7.00 5.67 11.51
N HIS A 111 -6.37 6.16 12.58
CA HIS A 111 -6.66 5.73 13.94
C HIS A 111 -8.16 5.80 14.24
N ASP A 112 -8.84 6.91 13.94
CA ASP A 112 -10.28 7.08 14.25
C ASP A 112 -11.18 6.05 13.57
N LEU A 113 -10.81 5.58 12.37
CA LEU A 113 -11.58 4.59 11.62
C LEU A 113 -11.23 3.14 11.98
N GLN A 114 -9.99 2.90 12.43
CA GLN A 114 -9.39 1.57 12.49
C GLN A 114 -8.90 1.16 13.88
N ASN A 115 -9.03 2.01 14.91
CA ASN A 115 -8.58 1.67 16.27
C ASN A 115 -9.40 0.54 16.92
N GLN A 116 -10.64 0.34 16.49
CA GLN A 116 -11.48 -0.74 17.01
C GLN A 116 -11.17 -2.06 16.28
N TRP A 117 -10.84 -3.10 17.05
CA TRP A 117 -10.76 -4.45 16.53
C TRP A 117 -12.18 -4.96 16.29
N SER A 118 -12.52 -5.23 15.04
CA SER A 118 -13.78 -5.88 14.67
C SER A 118 -13.61 -7.38 14.58
N ASP A 119 -12.63 -7.84 13.79
CA ASP A 119 -12.39 -9.26 13.50
C ASP A 119 -10.91 -9.52 13.18
N ASN A 120 -10.54 -10.80 13.11
CA ASN A 120 -9.28 -11.22 12.53
C ASN A 120 -9.19 -10.76 11.08
N PHE A 121 -7.99 -10.39 10.65
CA PHE A 121 -7.74 -10.03 9.27
C PHE A 121 -6.42 -10.62 8.81
N SER A 122 -6.21 -10.62 7.49
CA SER A 122 -4.92 -10.94 6.93
C SER A 122 -4.45 -9.85 5.97
N PHE A 123 -3.14 -9.73 5.85
CA PHE A 123 -2.51 -8.97 4.78
C PHE A 123 -1.46 -9.84 4.11
N MET A 124 -1.14 -9.51 2.86
CA MET A 124 -0.12 -10.24 2.09
C MET A 124 1.07 -9.35 1.79
N GLN A 125 2.26 -9.94 1.76
CA GLN A 125 3.52 -9.28 1.45
C GLN A 125 4.22 -9.99 0.28
N LEU A 126 4.68 -9.19 -0.67
CA LEU A 126 5.43 -9.62 -1.85
C LEU A 126 6.45 -8.55 -2.25
N CYS A 127 7.45 -8.93 -3.05
CA CYS A 127 8.31 -7.97 -3.74
C CYS A 127 7.67 -7.55 -5.08
N GLY A 128 8.08 -6.41 -5.61
CA GLY A 128 7.69 -5.97 -6.93
C GLY A 128 8.29 -6.84 -8.05
N PRO A 129 7.75 -6.68 -9.28
CA PRO A 129 8.15 -7.50 -10.42
C PRO A 129 9.42 -7.03 -11.12
N LYS A 130 9.91 -5.82 -10.82
CA LYS A 130 11.06 -5.17 -11.47
C LYS A 130 10.92 -5.15 -12.99
N LEU A 131 9.78 -4.65 -13.47
CA LEU A 131 9.44 -4.64 -14.90
C LEU A 131 10.61 -4.12 -15.76
N GLY A 132 10.97 -4.87 -16.81
CA GLY A 132 12.05 -4.51 -17.74
C GLY A 132 13.42 -5.07 -17.36
N ASN A 133 13.57 -5.72 -16.20
CA ASN A 133 14.85 -6.26 -15.74
C ASN A 133 15.41 -7.35 -16.69
N THR A 134 14.59 -8.28 -17.17
CA THR A 134 15.03 -9.32 -18.11
C THR A 134 15.52 -8.72 -19.42
N ALA A 135 14.82 -7.72 -19.94
CA ALA A 135 15.24 -7.00 -21.15
C ALA A 135 16.58 -6.29 -20.93
N ALA A 136 16.69 -5.52 -19.84
CA ALA A 136 17.91 -4.81 -19.45
C ALA A 136 19.13 -5.74 -19.37
N LEU A 137 18.96 -6.93 -18.77
CA LEU A 137 20.01 -7.94 -18.64
C LEU A 137 20.37 -8.61 -19.99
N THR A 138 19.36 -8.92 -20.82
CA THR A 138 19.57 -9.58 -22.11
C THR A 138 20.27 -8.66 -23.11
N GLU A 139 19.96 -7.36 -23.05
CA GLU A 139 20.50 -6.33 -23.94
C GLU A 139 21.84 -5.78 -23.43
N GLY A 140 22.09 -5.88 -22.12
CA GLY A 140 23.32 -5.39 -21.49
C GLY A 140 23.41 -3.86 -21.43
N ASP A 141 22.28 -3.16 -21.56
CA ASP A 141 22.22 -1.70 -21.58
C ASP A 141 21.67 -1.08 -20.28
N ASN A 142 21.16 -1.93 -19.37
CA ASN A 142 20.49 -1.55 -18.12
C ASN A 142 19.22 -0.68 -18.29
N ARG A 143 18.65 -0.60 -19.49
CA ARG A 143 17.51 0.29 -19.79
C ARG A 143 16.16 -0.44 -19.63
N GLY A 144 16.06 -1.67 -20.15
CA GLY A 144 14.87 -2.52 -19.99
C GLY A 144 13.62 -2.03 -20.72
N GLY A 145 13.78 -1.39 -21.89
CA GLY A 145 12.68 -0.75 -22.61
C GLY A 145 12.03 -1.59 -23.71
N SER A 146 12.67 -2.68 -24.16
CA SER A 146 12.15 -3.47 -25.28
C SER A 146 10.95 -4.33 -24.91
N THR A 147 10.90 -4.84 -23.68
CA THR A 147 9.79 -5.62 -23.14
C THR A 147 9.85 -5.73 -21.61
N TRP A 148 8.70 -5.99 -20.99
CA TRP A 148 8.54 -6.36 -19.59
C TRP A 148 7.52 -7.50 -19.41
N GLU A 149 7.28 -8.28 -20.48
CA GLU A 149 6.25 -9.32 -20.48
C GLU A 149 6.61 -10.50 -19.57
N THR A 150 7.91 -10.84 -19.48
CA THR A 150 8.40 -11.90 -18.58
C THR A 150 8.02 -11.60 -17.14
N GLU A 151 8.34 -10.41 -16.66
CA GLU A 151 8.01 -9.97 -15.30
C GLU A 151 6.49 -9.81 -15.14
N SER A 152 5.79 -9.26 -16.14
CA SER A 152 4.34 -9.07 -16.11
C SER A 152 3.59 -10.39 -15.96
N THR A 153 3.93 -11.40 -16.77
CA THR A 153 3.33 -12.74 -16.69
C THR A 153 3.59 -13.38 -15.33
N ALA A 154 4.81 -13.29 -14.81
CA ALA A 154 5.13 -13.82 -13.49
C ALA A 154 4.32 -13.11 -12.38
N PHE A 155 4.16 -11.79 -12.48
CA PHE A 155 3.43 -11.00 -11.49
C PHE A 155 1.92 -11.25 -11.54
N ARG A 156 1.33 -11.48 -12.72
CA ARG A 156 -0.10 -11.86 -12.83
C ARG A 156 -0.43 -13.12 -12.04
N GLN A 157 0.47 -14.10 -12.00
CA GLN A 157 0.28 -15.28 -11.14
C GLN A 157 0.30 -14.93 -9.65
N ALA A 158 1.08 -13.92 -9.24
CA ALA A 158 1.03 -13.41 -7.88
C ALA A 158 -0.32 -12.73 -7.59
N ILE A 159 -0.82 -11.96 -8.56
CA ILE A 159 -2.12 -11.28 -8.50
C ILE A 159 -3.26 -12.30 -8.36
N GLU A 160 -3.22 -13.42 -9.09
CA GLU A 160 -4.19 -14.51 -8.95
C GLU A 160 -4.24 -15.04 -7.51
N VAL A 161 -3.07 -15.27 -6.90
CA VAL A 161 -2.99 -15.71 -5.50
C VAL A 161 -3.54 -14.64 -4.56
N VAL A 162 -3.13 -13.38 -4.70
CA VAL A 162 -3.63 -12.26 -3.88
C VAL A 162 -5.16 -12.13 -3.98
N ASN A 163 -5.70 -12.20 -5.19
CA ASN A 163 -7.15 -12.13 -5.44
C ASN A 163 -7.89 -13.33 -4.84
N SER A 164 -7.29 -14.53 -4.86
CA SER A 164 -7.88 -15.72 -4.26
C SER A 164 -7.96 -15.64 -2.73
N GLN A 165 -6.94 -15.06 -2.09
CA GLN A 165 -6.86 -14.97 -0.63
C GLN A 165 -7.64 -13.78 -0.05
N GLN A 166 -7.94 -12.77 -0.87
CA GLN A 166 -8.69 -11.56 -0.48
C GLN A 166 -8.20 -10.91 0.84
N PRO A 167 -6.90 -10.60 0.97
CA PRO A 167 -6.40 -9.89 2.14
C PRO A 167 -7.00 -8.49 2.25
N ALA A 168 -6.97 -7.92 3.46
CA ALA A 168 -7.39 -6.53 3.68
C ALA A 168 -6.53 -5.54 2.86
N PHE A 169 -5.24 -5.84 2.75
CA PHE A 169 -4.30 -5.10 1.91
C PHE A 169 -3.12 -5.98 1.49
N ALA A 170 -2.45 -5.57 0.42
CA ALA A 170 -1.23 -6.15 -0.07
C ALA A 170 -0.08 -5.14 0.04
N VAL A 171 1.06 -5.60 0.53
CA VAL A 171 2.29 -4.82 0.74
C VAL A 171 3.30 -5.23 -0.32
N ILE A 172 3.72 -4.28 -1.15
CA ILE A 172 4.72 -4.48 -2.20
C ILE A 172 6.02 -3.82 -1.75
N CYS A 173 7.03 -4.65 -1.46
CA CYS A 173 8.32 -4.25 -0.89
C CYS A 173 9.40 -4.17 -1.98
N GLY A 174 9.70 -2.95 -2.44
CA GLY A 174 10.75 -2.66 -3.41
C GLY A 174 10.63 -3.39 -4.75
N ASP A 175 11.64 -3.21 -5.60
CA ASP A 175 11.75 -3.82 -6.93
C ASP A 175 10.52 -3.56 -7.81
N PHE A 176 9.99 -2.33 -7.86
CA PHE A 176 8.77 -2.05 -8.64
C PHE A 176 9.00 -2.16 -10.15
N VAL A 177 9.99 -1.40 -10.65
CA VAL A 177 10.37 -1.32 -12.07
C VAL A 177 11.90 -1.30 -12.18
N ASN A 178 12.44 -1.63 -13.35
CA ASN A 178 13.89 -1.61 -13.56
C ASN A 178 14.45 -0.18 -13.68
N ALA A 179 13.76 0.66 -14.45
CA ALA A 179 14.23 2.00 -14.74
C ALA A 179 14.13 2.90 -13.50
N LYS A 180 15.12 3.78 -13.34
CA LYS A 180 15.14 4.83 -12.31
C LYS A 180 14.39 6.07 -12.78
N PRO A 181 13.94 6.98 -11.89
CA PRO A 181 13.07 8.09 -12.28
C PRO A 181 13.66 9.06 -13.33
N ASN A 182 14.99 9.14 -13.44
CA ASN A 182 15.71 9.94 -14.43
C ASN A 182 15.99 9.20 -15.77
N GLN A 183 15.58 7.94 -15.92
CA GLN A 183 15.85 7.12 -17.10
C GLN A 183 14.68 7.14 -18.09
N GLU A 184 15.00 6.93 -19.37
CA GLU A 184 14.09 7.07 -20.52
C GLU A 184 12.80 6.25 -20.40
N PHE A 185 12.90 5.00 -19.92
CA PHE A 185 11.75 4.07 -19.89
C PHE A 185 11.00 4.05 -18.56
N TYR A 186 11.34 4.93 -17.62
CA TYR A 186 10.71 4.95 -16.29
C TYR A 186 9.20 5.09 -16.35
N GLU A 187 8.70 6.10 -17.06
CA GLU A 187 7.27 6.40 -17.06
C GLU A 187 6.46 5.30 -17.73
N ALA A 188 7.00 4.70 -18.80
CA ALA A 188 6.36 3.56 -19.47
C ALA A 188 6.29 2.33 -18.56
N GLN A 189 7.39 1.99 -17.86
CA GLN A 189 7.40 0.86 -16.93
C GLN A 189 6.49 1.11 -15.73
N ILE A 190 6.47 2.34 -15.18
CA ILE A 190 5.58 2.70 -14.08
C ILE A 190 4.12 2.60 -14.50
N GLN A 191 3.77 3.12 -15.68
CA GLN A 191 2.41 3.01 -16.20
C GLN A 191 2.00 1.55 -16.34
N ALA A 192 2.85 0.71 -16.95
CA ALA A 192 2.59 -0.72 -17.09
C ALA A 192 2.43 -1.42 -15.72
N PHE A 193 3.27 -1.07 -14.74
CA PHE A 193 3.15 -1.61 -13.38
C PHE A 193 1.84 -1.20 -12.71
N GLN A 194 1.45 0.06 -12.78
CA GLN A 194 0.17 0.53 -12.22
C GLN A 194 -1.04 -0.09 -12.92
N GLU A 195 -0.94 -0.37 -14.23
CA GLU A 195 -1.97 -1.11 -14.98
C GLU A 195 -2.07 -2.57 -14.53
N LEU A 196 -0.96 -3.27 -14.28
CA LEU A 196 -0.99 -4.62 -13.70
C LEU A 196 -1.66 -4.62 -12.33
N LEU A 197 -1.37 -3.61 -11.49
CA LEU A 197 -1.98 -3.48 -10.17
C LEU A 197 -3.51 -3.29 -10.23
N ASN A 198 -4.07 -2.84 -11.35
CA ASN A 198 -5.51 -2.78 -11.53
C ASN A 198 -6.18 -4.15 -11.65
N GLU A 199 -5.43 -5.21 -11.98
CA GLU A 199 -5.93 -6.59 -11.99
C GLU A 199 -6.14 -7.14 -10.57
N ILE A 200 -5.53 -6.52 -9.54
CA ILE A 200 -5.82 -6.83 -8.13
C ILE A 200 -7.22 -6.31 -7.79
N ASN A 201 -8.04 -7.12 -7.12
CA ASN A 201 -9.39 -6.77 -6.67
C ASN A 201 -9.38 -5.38 -5.98
N PRO A 202 -10.23 -4.42 -6.41
CA PRO A 202 -10.24 -3.06 -5.85
C PRO A 202 -10.48 -2.97 -4.34
N GLN A 203 -11.08 -4.00 -3.72
CA GLN A 203 -11.24 -4.04 -2.27
C GLN A 203 -9.89 -4.20 -1.53
N ILE A 204 -8.90 -4.80 -2.17
CA ILE A 204 -7.57 -5.00 -1.60
C ILE A 204 -6.78 -3.68 -1.75
N ARG A 205 -6.45 -3.07 -0.62
CA ARG A 205 -5.62 -1.85 -0.57
C ARG A 205 -4.15 -2.17 -0.88
N LEU A 206 -3.46 -1.23 -1.51
CA LEU A 206 -2.05 -1.39 -1.90
C LEU A 206 -1.17 -0.52 -1.02
N VAL A 207 -0.12 -1.11 -0.46
CA VAL A 207 0.88 -0.44 0.40
C VAL A 207 2.24 -0.63 -0.25
N PHE A 208 2.95 0.47 -0.49
CA PHE A 208 4.25 0.45 -1.17
C PHE A 208 5.35 0.78 -0.17
N ALA A 209 6.37 -0.06 -0.10
CA ALA A 209 7.55 0.17 0.72
C ALA A 209 8.78 0.31 -0.18
N ALA A 210 9.35 1.52 -0.23
CA ALA A 210 10.47 1.84 -1.11
C ALA A 210 11.77 1.13 -0.66
N GLY A 211 12.44 0.50 -1.62
CA GLY A 211 13.78 -0.06 -1.52
C GLY A 211 14.83 0.82 -2.22
N SER A 212 16.10 0.39 -2.20
CA SER A 212 17.22 1.07 -2.88
C SER A 212 17.00 1.27 -4.38
N ASP A 213 16.20 0.42 -5.00
CA ASP A 213 16.07 0.38 -6.45
C ASP A 213 15.00 1.35 -6.97
N GLU A 214 14.22 1.99 -6.09
CA GLU A 214 13.17 2.95 -6.48
C GLU A 214 13.70 4.35 -6.82
N PHE A 215 14.70 4.86 -6.10
CA PHE A 215 15.31 6.18 -6.32
C PHE A 215 16.64 6.31 -5.57
N THR A 216 17.50 7.24 -5.99
CA THR A 216 18.81 7.50 -5.38
C THR A 216 19.07 8.97 -5.05
N THR A 217 18.20 9.90 -5.47
CA THR A 217 18.35 11.36 -5.22
C THR A 217 17.04 11.99 -4.78
N GLN A 218 17.10 13.23 -4.25
CA GLN A 218 15.91 13.97 -3.82
C GLN A 218 14.93 14.29 -4.96
N GLU A 219 15.45 14.56 -6.15
CA GLU A 219 14.61 14.78 -7.35
C GLU A 219 13.86 13.51 -7.74
N GLU A 220 14.55 12.37 -7.68
CA GLU A 220 13.97 11.06 -7.95
C GLU A 220 12.94 10.66 -6.87
N LEU A 221 13.18 10.96 -5.59
CA LEU A 221 12.20 10.79 -4.52
C LEU A 221 10.93 11.61 -4.79
N THR A 222 11.07 12.86 -5.22
CA THR A 222 9.92 13.69 -5.58
C THR A 222 9.12 13.06 -6.71
N LYS A 223 9.81 12.51 -7.73
CA LYS A 223 9.15 11.81 -8.84
C LYS A 223 8.48 10.50 -8.38
N TYR A 224 9.12 9.71 -7.52
CA TYR A 224 8.51 8.54 -6.88
C TYR A 224 7.20 8.90 -6.16
N GLN A 225 7.22 9.97 -5.37
CA GLN A 225 6.06 10.39 -4.58
C GLN A 225 4.87 10.82 -5.44
N GLN A 226 5.12 11.29 -6.67
CA GLN A 226 4.04 11.58 -7.62
C GLN A 226 3.30 10.31 -8.05
N TYR A 227 3.95 9.14 -8.09
CA TYR A 227 3.36 7.88 -8.55
C TYR A 227 2.86 6.97 -7.42
N PHE A 228 3.51 6.97 -6.26
CA PHE A 228 3.23 6.05 -5.15
C PHE A 228 2.91 6.73 -3.81
N GLY A 229 2.91 8.06 -3.77
CA GLY A 229 2.67 8.81 -2.55
C GLY A 229 3.88 8.78 -1.62
N ASP A 230 3.65 9.02 -0.33
CA ASP A 230 4.75 9.15 0.62
C ASP A 230 5.59 7.86 0.72
N ALA A 231 6.91 8.02 0.73
CA ALA A 231 7.83 6.88 0.86
C ALA A 231 8.03 6.43 2.32
N ARG A 232 7.62 7.26 3.30
CA ARG A 232 7.55 6.94 4.73
C ARG A 232 6.21 7.39 5.28
N PHE A 233 5.49 6.49 5.94
CA PHE A 233 4.16 6.78 6.50
C PHE A 233 3.75 5.70 7.49
N SER A 234 2.75 5.99 8.30
CA SER A 234 2.14 5.00 9.20
C SER A 234 0.62 4.94 8.98
N PHE A 235 0.02 3.82 9.36
CA PHE A 235 -1.41 3.64 9.25
C PHE A 235 -1.93 2.65 10.28
N TRP A 236 -3.25 2.62 10.43
CA TRP A 236 -3.95 1.78 11.38
C TRP A 236 -4.85 0.81 10.64
N PHE A 237 -4.86 -0.45 11.05
CA PHE A 237 -5.85 -1.42 10.59
C PHE A 237 -6.17 -2.41 11.69
N GLY A 238 -7.44 -2.59 12.03
CA GLY A 238 -7.86 -3.52 13.08
C GLY A 238 -7.15 -3.33 14.42
N GLY A 239 -6.89 -2.09 14.84
CA GLY A 239 -6.19 -1.75 16.09
C GLY A 239 -4.69 -2.03 16.10
N ILE A 240 -4.11 -2.46 14.98
CA ILE A 240 -2.67 -2.60 14.76
C ILE A 240 -2.13 -1.36 14.08
N LYS A 241 -0.94 -0.93 14.51
CA LYS A 241 -0.22 0.15 13.87
C LYS A 241 0.83 -0.40 12.91
N PHE A 242 0.79 0.05 11.67
CA PHE A 242 1.77 -0.28 10.63
C PHE A 242 2.65 0.93 10.37
N ILE A 243 3.96 0.72 10.30
CA ILE A 243 4.96 1.75 10.05
C ILE A 243 5.75 1.33 8.81
N VAL A 244 5.65 2.11 7.74
CA VAL A 244 6.39 1.89 6.50
C VAL A 244 7.63 2.78 6.50
N VAL A 245 8.80 2.14 6.49
CA VAL A 245 10.11 2.80 6.51
C VAL A 245 10.63 2.93 5.09
N ASN A 246 11.08 4.14 4.74
CA ASN A 246 11.78 4.37 3.49
C ASN A 246 13.22 3.85 3.63
N THR A 247 13.50 2.69 3.05
CA THR A 247 14.87 2.15 3.10
C THR A 247 15.78 2.71 2.03
N ALA A 248 15.25 3.27 0.95
CA ALA A 248 16.04 3.86 -0.12
C ALA A 248 16.99 4.95 0.40
N THR A 249 16.50 5.81 1.30
CA THR A 249 17.30 6.89 1.90
C THR A 249 18.44 6.39 2.77
N LEU A 250 18.31 5.18 3.34
CA LEU A 250 19.35 4.54 4.18
C LEU A 250 20.50 3.95 3.35
N PHE A 251 20.32 3.79 2.04
CA PHE A 251 21.40 3.37 1.13
C PHE A 251 22.22 4.54 0.58
N TYR A 252 21.58 5.71 0.49
CA TYR A 252 22.16 6.91 -0.11
C TYR A 252 22.21 8.04 0.93
N GLU A 253 22.67 7.73 2.15
CA GLU A 253 22.60 8.65 3.30
C GLU A 253 23.26 10.02 3.03
N ASN A 254 24.29 10.07 2.17
CA ASN A 254 24.94 11.33 1.79
C ASN A 254 23.99 12.27 1.02
N ASP A 255 23.11 11.71 0.20
CA ASP A 255 22.13 12.44 -0.61
C ASP A 255 20.83 12.72 0.16
N PHE A 256 20.64 12.09 1.32
CA PHE A 256 19.41 12.12 2.13
C PHE A 256 19.67 12.39 3.62
N ALA A 257 20.72 13.12 3.97
CA ALA A 257 21.16 13.27 5.35
C ALA A 257 20.07 13.83 6.28
N GLU A 258 19.30 14.82 5.80
CA GLU A 258 18.17 15.41 6.55
C GLU A 258 17.01 14.41 6.67
N GLU A 259 16.64 13.74 5.57
CA GLU A 259 15.56 12.75 5.53
C GLU A 259 15.84 11.55 6.44
N VAL A 260 17.10 11.12 6.57
CA VAL A 260 17.50 10.02 7.47
C VAL A 260 17.28 10.41 8.93
N VAL A 261 17.64 11.64 9.31
CA VAL A 261 17.41 12.17 10.68
C VAL A 261 15.92 12.30 10.95
N ASP A 262 15.19 12.93 10.03
CA ASP A 262 13.74 13.12 10.13
C ASP A 262 12.99 11.79 10.23
N GLN A 263 13.41 10.79 9.44
CA GLN A 263 12.81 9.45 9.49
C GLN A 263 13.08 8.77 10.82
N ALA A 264 14.29 8.87 11.37
CA ALA A 264 14.61 8.27 12.66
C ALA A 264 13.78 8.90 13.80
N GLU A 265 13.67 10.22 13.83
CA GLU A 265 12.86 10.92 14.84
C GLU A 265 11.36 10.61 14.70
N TRP A 266 10.86 10.60 13.46
CA TRP A 266 9.48 10.24 13.16
C TRP A 266 9.19 8.79 13.55
N MET A 267 10.05 7.84 13.16
CA MET A 267 9.88 6.42 13.46
C MET A 267 9.84 6.16 14.96
N LYS A 268 10.68 6.84 15.75
CA LYS A 268 10.65 6.75 17.21
C LYS A 268 9.28 7.19 17.76
N LYS A 269 8.76 8.33 17.32
CA LYS A 269 7.43 8.83 17.72
C LYS A 269 6.32 7.85 17.33
N GLU A 270 6.41 7.27 16.13
CA GLU A 270 5.41 6.33 15.64
C GLU A 270 5.43 5.01 16.42
N LEU A 271 6.61 4.49 16.76
CA LEU A 271 6.80 3.30 17.59
C LEU A 271 6.32 3.54 19.03
N ASP A 272 6.65 4.69 19.63
CA ASP A 272 6.17 5.05 20.97
C ASP A 272 4.64 5.14 20.98
N ASN A 273 4.04 5.75 19.96
CA ASN A 273 2.59 5.80 19.83
C ASN A 273 1.96 4.42 19.57
N GLY A 274 2.62 3.54 18.81
CA GLY A 274 2.19 2.15 18.64
C GLY A 274 2.21 1.37 19.95
N LYS A 275 3.30 1.47 20.72
CA LYS A 275 3.44 0.85 22.05
C LYS A 275 2.35 1.31 23.03
N LEU A 276 1.94 2.57 22.96
CA LEU A 276 0.95 3.15 23.88
C LEU A 276 -0.51 2.93 23.46
N CYS A 277 -0.79 2.95 22.17
CA CYS A 277 -2.17 3.05 21.67
C CYS A 277 -2.62 1.86 20.82
N ALA A 278 -1.69 1.04 20.30
CA ALA A 278 -2.02 -0.10 19.43
C ALA A 278 -2.01 -1.41 20.21
N ARG A 279 -2.72 -2.42 19.67
CA ARG A 279 -2.61 -3.80 20.15
C ARG A 279 -1.27 -4.46 19.76
N GLY A 280 -0.63 -3.92 18.74
CA GLY A 280 0.66 -4.36 18.24
C GLY A 280 1.17 -3.40 17.17
N THR A 281 2.49 -3.42 16.96
CA THR A 281 3.14 -2.60 15.94
C THR A 281 3.84 -3.49 14.93
N VAL A 282 3.63 -3.20 13.64
CA VAL A 282 4.26 -3.86 12.51
C VAL A 282 5.15 -2.87 11.78
N VAL A 283 6.38 -3.25 11.49
CA VAL A 283 7.31 -2.44 10.69
C VAL A 283 7.50 -3.08 9.33
N ILE A 284 7.32 -2.29 8.28
CA ILE A 284 7.42 -2.71 6.87
C ILE A 284 8.54 -1.92 6.21
N SER A 285 9.38 -2.58 5.41
CA SER A 285 10.48 -1.93 4.71
C SER A 285 10.80 -2.59 3.37
N GLY A 286 11.45 -1.84 2.47
CA GLY A 286 11.95 -2.38 1.20
C GLY A 286 13.13 -3.34 1.39
N HIS A 287 13.90 -3.19 2.47
CA HIS A 287 15.09 -4.00 2.80
C HIS A 287 15.09 -4.39 4.28
N SER A 288 15.84 -5.44 4.64
CA SER A 288 15.93 -5.90 6.04
C SER A 288 16.54 -4.83 6.95
N LEU A 289 15.82 -4.47 8.01
CA LEU A 289 16.32 -3.65 9.11
C LEU A 289 16.90 -4.50 10.25
N HIS A 290 16.70 -5.82 10.23
CA HIS A 290 17.28 -6.74 11.19
C HIS A 290 18.77 -6.98 10.87
N PRO A 291 19.70 -6.77 11.82
CA PRO A 291 21.12 -6.99 11.60
C PRO A 291 21.39 -8.45 11.25
N GLN A 292 22.04 -8.69 10.11
CA GLN A 292 22.53 -10.03 9.79
C GLN A 292 23.82 -10.29 10.56
N VAL A 293 23.88 -11.39 11.32
CA VAL A 293 25.14 -11.87 11.88
C VAL A 293 25.94 -12.43 10.72
N GLN A 294 27.05 -11.77 10.37
CA GLN A 294 27.99 -12.27 9.38
C GLN A 294 28.63 -13.55 9.93
N GLY A 295 28.05 -14.70 9.60
CA GLY A 295 28.67 -15.98 9.86
C GLY A 295 29.97 -16.05 9.07
N GLY A 296 31.11 -16.10 9.77
CA GLY A 296 32.39 -16.40 9.16
C GLY A 296 32.32 -17.77 8.51
N VAL A 297 32.10 -17.81 7.21
CA VAL A 297 32.44 -18.96 6.38
C VAL A 297 33.74 -18.58 5.71
N ASP A 298 34.84 -19.14 6.21
CA ASP A 298 36.10 -19.21 5.49
C ASP A 298 35.85 -19.95 4.17
N SER A 299 35.50 -19.24 3.11
CA SER A 299 35.36 -19.82 1.77
C SER A 299 36.63 -19.55 0.97
N ALA A 300 37.71 -20.23 1.35
CA ALA A 300 38.57 -20.82 0.33
C ALA A 300 37.75 -21.96 -0.30
N THR A 301 37.67 -21.97 -1.64
CA THR A 301 37.00 -22.95 -2.52
C THR A 301 35.52 -22.69 -2.85
N SER A 302 35.28 -21.96 -3.94
CA SER A 302 34.75 -22.55 -5.19
C SER A 302 34.49 -21.46 -6.23
N ASN A 303 34.99 -21.68 -7.43
CA ASN A 303 34.83 -20.80 -8.58
C ASN A 303 33.46 -20.99 -9.24
N SER A 304 32.96 -19.90 -9.84
CA SER A 304 31.83 -19.81 -10.79
C SER A 304 30.40 -19.97 -10.27
N ALA A 305 29.92 -18.92 -9.60
CA ALA A 305 28.56 -18.41 -9.77
C ALA A 305 28.65 -16.89 -9.59
N HIS A 306 28.03 -16.10 -10.47
CA HIS A 306 27.86 -14.67 -10.23
C HIS A 306 26.93 -14.51 -9.02
N THR A 307 27.50 -14.47 -7.81
CA THR A 307 26.76 -14.14 -6.60
C THR A 307 26.34 -12.69 -6.71
N ILE A 308 25.10 -12.44 -7.12
CA ILE A 308 24.50 -11.11 -7.11
C ILE A 308 24.53 -10.63 -5.66
N SER A 309 25.44 -9.72 -5.34
CA SER A 309 25.53 -9.08 -4.03
C SER A 309 24.41 -8.05 -3.94
N TYR A 310 23.32 -8.41 -3.26
CA TYR A 310 22.26 -7.45 -2.98
C TYR A 310 22.78 -6.37 -2.03
N PRO A 311 22.48 -5.08 -2.29
CA PRO A 311 22.95 -4.01 -1.44
C PRO A 311 22.37 -4.20 -0.02
N GLN A 312 23.22 -4.10 1.00
CA GLN A 312 22.79 -4.15 2.41
C GLN A 312 22.88 -2.77 3.05
N ILE A 313 21.89 -2.46 3.89
CA ILE A 313 21.89 -1.25 4.71
C ILE A 313 23.15 -1.27 5.60
N PRO A 314 23.86 -0.13 5.77
CA PRO A 314 25.02 -0.07 6.66
C PRO A 314 24.71 -0.67 8.05
N VAL A 315 25.61 -1.51 8.56
CA VAL A 315 25.40 -2.30 9.78
C VAL A 315 25.05 -1.41 10.98
N GLN A 316 25.68 -0.24 11.10
CA GLN A 316 25.42 0.72 12.17
C GLN A 316 23.99 1.28 12.07
N THR A 317 23.56 1.66 10.87
CA THR A 317 22.20 2.15 10.59
C THR A 317 21.17 1.06 10.86
N SER A 318 21.37 -0.16 10.37
CA SER A 318 20.49 -1.30 10.66
C SER A 318 20.41 -1.59 12.17
N ALA A 319 21.53 -1.56 12.90
CA ALA A 319 21.53 -1.75 14.35
C ALA A 319 20.76 -0.64 15.09
N ALA A 320 20.89 0.62 14.65
CA ALA A 320 20.15 1.74 15.23
C ALA A 320 18.63 1.59 15.02
N TYR A 321 18.21 1.29 13.79
CA TYR A 321 16.79 1.04 13.47
C TYR A 321 16.25 -0.17 14.21
N TRP A 322 17.01 -1.27 14.26
CA TRP A 322 16.62 -2.45 15.02
C TRP A 322 16.47 -2.17 16.52
N ASN A 323 17.33 -1.34 17.10
CA ASN A 323 17.18 -0.91 18.49
C ASN A 323 15.89 -0.10 18.70
N MET A 324 15.52 0.78 17.77
CA MET A 324 14.22 1.49 17.83
C MET A 324 13.06 0.50 17.78
N ILE A 325 13.06 -0.42 16.81
CA ILE A 325 12.04 -1.47 16.64
C ILE A 325 11.88 -2.29 17.92
N LYS A 326 12.99 -2.73 18.51
CA LYS A 326 12.98 -3.52 19.75
C LYS A 326 12.37 -2.76 20.92
N ASN A 327 12.70 -1.47 21.07
CA ASN A 327 12.20 -0.63 22.16
C ASN A 327 10.71 -0.27 21.98
N GLY A 328 10.28 -0.14 20.73
CA GLY A 328 8.87 0.04 20.36
C GLY A 328 8.03 -1.25 20.43
N GLN A 329 8.63 -2.38 20.82
CA GLN A 329 7.96 -3.68 20.97
C GLN A 329 7.19 -4.13 19.71
N ALA A 330 7.78 -3.94 18.53
CA ALA A 330 7.16 -4.37 17.28
C ALA A 330 7.01 -5.90 17.24
N CYS A 331 5.79 -6.38 16.98
CA CYS A 331 5.49 -7.81 16.95
C CYS A 331 5.83 -8.47 15.60
N LEU A 332 6.01 -7.67 14.55
CA LEU A 332 6.38 -8.14 13.22
C LEU A 332 7.27 -7.13 12.50
N VAL A 333 8.31 -7.61 11.83
CA VAL A 333 9.13 -6.85 10.87
C VAL A 333 9.10 -7.55 9.52
N ALA A 334 8.57 -6.86 8.53
CA ALA A 334 8.34 -7.33 7.17
C ALA A 334 9.27 -6.58 6.21
N SER A 335 10.11 -7.30 5.47
CA SER A 335 11.10 -6.72 4.56
C SER A 335 11.11 -7.37 3.18
N GLY A 336 11.36 -6.56 2.14
CA GLY A 336 11.72 -7.05 0.79
C GLY A 336 13.22 -7.14 0.58
N GLY A 337 13.65 -7.14 -0.69
CA GLY A 337 15.06 -7.00 -1.08
C GLY A 337 15.97 -8.15 -0.60
N SER A 338 15.40 -9.29 -0.20
CA SER A 338 16.17 -10.46 0.26
C SER A 338 16.53 -11.38 -0.90
N THR A 339 17.60 -12.16 -0.72
CA THR A 339 17.95 -13.29 -1.63
C THR A 339 17.13 -14.53 -1.35
N VAL A 340 16.51 -14.62 -0.17
CA VAL A 340 15.78 -15.78 0.33
C VAL A 340 14.43 -15.38 0.91
N ASN A 341 13.45 -16.26 0.76
CA ASN A 341 12.21 -16.18 1.51
C ASN A 341 12.43 -16.79 2.88
N ASN A 342 12.14 -16.05 3.95
CA ASN A 342 12.34 -16.55 5.30
C ASN A 342 11.31 -15.96 6.26
N VAL A 343 10.84 -16.79 7.19
CA VAL A 343 10.00 -16.39 8.32
C VAL A 343 10.66 -16.94 9.57
N THR A 344 11.08 -16.06 10.46
CA THR A 344 11.68 -16.44 11.74
C THR A 344 10.95 -15.77 12.88
N SER A 345 10.93 -16.42 14.03
CA SER A 345 10.40 -15.84 15.27
C SER A 345 11.53 -15.73 16.27
N ILE A 346 11.67 -14.55 16.86
CA ILE A 346 12.62 -14.32 17.95
C ILE A 346 11.87 -13.91 19.21
N VAL A 347 12.45 -14.22 20.36
CA VAL A 347 12.05 -13.65 21.65
C VAL A 347 13.06 -12.57 21.99
N THR A 348 12.57 -11.36 22.25
CA THR A 348 13.40 -10.18 22.54
C THR A 348 12.74 -9.34 23.61
N LYS A 349 13.43 -8.33 24.13
CA LYS A 349 12.89 -7.37 25.09
C LYS A 349 13.39 -5.96 24.77
N ALA A 350 12.65 -4.97 25.26
CA ALA A 350 13.09 -3.58 25.22
C ALA A 350 14.34 -3.38 26.09
N SER A 351 15.13 -2.35 25.80
CA SER A 351 16.35 -2.05 26.56
C SER A 351 16.10 -1.46 27.96
N GLU A 352 14.84 -1.13 28.29
CA GLU A 352 14.47 -0.61 29.61
C GLU A 352 14.59 -1.70 30.69
N GLU A 353 15.01 -1.29 31.89
CA GLU A 353 15.19 -2.22 33.01
C GLU A 353 13.84 -2.79 33.45
N GLY A 354 13.76 -4.12 33.55
CA GLY A 354 12.52 -4.82 33.89
C GLY A 354 11.54 -5.02 32.72
N ALA A 355 11.94 -4.73 31.47
CA ALA A 355 11.10 -5.00 30.30
C ALA A 355 10.75 -6.49 30.15
N ASP A 356 9.47 -6.77 29.91
CA ASP A 356 8.99 -8.10 29.57
C ASP A 356 9.52 -8.55 28.20
N GLU A 357 9.76 -9.85 28.10
CA GLU A 357 10.06 -10.50 26.83
C GLU A 357 8.81 -10.60 25.97
N TYR A 358 8.97 -10.40 24.66
CA TYR A 358 7.91 -10.52 23.69
C TYR A 358 8.41 -11.22 22.42
N LYS A 359 7.47 -11.83 21.70
CA LYS A 359 7.74 -12.47 20.40
C LYS A 359 7.71 -11.43 19.29
N CYS A 360 8.73 -11.44 18.43
CA CYS A 360 8.79 -10.67 17.19
C CYS A 360 8.97 -11.63 16.01
N GLU A 361 8.09 -11.59 15.01
CA GLU A 361 8.28 -12.29 13.74
C GLU A 361 9.09 -11.41 12.77
N ILE A 362 10.04 -12.02 12.06
CA ILE A 362 10.83 -11.38 11.03
C ILE A 362 10.57 -12.11 9.72
N VAL A 363 10.02 -11.39 8.76
CA VAL A 363 9.64 -11.87 7.43
C VAL A 363 10.50 -11.19 6.39
N SER A 364 11.14 -11.99 5.55
CA SER A 364 11.96 -11.54 4.43
C SER A 364 11.41 -12.12 3.13
N CYS A 365 11.06 -11.25 2.19
CA CYS A 365 10.60 -11.62 0.87
C CYS A 365 11.75 -11.57 -0.12
N LYS A 366 11.88 -12.62 -0.91
CA LYS A 366 12.82 -12.68 -2.02
C LYS A 366 12.35 -11.76 -3.15
N GLY A 367 13.24 -10.92 -3.65
CA GLY A 367 13.03 -10.07 -4.83
C GLY A 367 14.19 -10.17 -5.83
N PRO A 368 13.97 -9.81 -7.12
CA PRO A 368 12.70 -9.48 -7.72
C PRO A 368 11.81 -10.72 -7.95
N TRP A 369 10.55 -10.48 -8.29
CA TRP A 369 9.63 -11.55 -8.64
C TRP A 369 10.07 -12.30 -9.92
N GLY A 370 10.24 -13.61 -9.85
CA GLY A 370 10.67 -14.44 -10.98
C GLY A 370 11.60 -15.59 -10.59
N GLY A 371 11.63 -16.64 -11.40
CA GLY A 371 12.43 -17.85 -11.16
C GLY A 371 11.66 -18.97 -10.43
N PRO A 372 12.30 -20.12 -10.14
CA PRO A 372 11.60 -21.36 -9.76
C PRO A 372 10.90 -21.36 -8.39
N SER A 373 11.07 -20.31 -7.59
CA SER A 373 10.54 -20.24 -6.21
C SER A 373 10.10 -18.80 -5.85
N SER A 374 8.94 -18.39 -6.34
CA SER A 374 8.29 -17.15 -5.92
C SER A 374 7.32 -17.43 -4.79
N VAL A 375 7.38 -16.63 -3.72
CA VAL A 375 6.59 -16.84 -2.50
C VAL A 375 5.94 -15.52 -2.09
N ILE A 376 4.64 -15.57 -1.79
CA ILE A 376 3.91 -14.50 -1.13
C ILE A 376 3.74 -14.89 0.34
N HIS A 377 4.03 -14.00 1.26
CA HIS A 377 3.77 -14.25 2.68
C HIS A 377 2.40 -13.68 3.05
N GLN A 378 1.53 -14.49 3.63
CA GLN A 378 0.28 -14.03 4.21
C GLN A 378 0.42 -14.03 5.73
N THR A 379 0.21 -12.88 6.34
CA THR A 379 0.19 -12.74 7.79
C THR A 379 -1.26 -12.64 8.25
N GLU A 380 -1.66 -13.57 9.11
CA GLU A 380 -2.90 -13.52 9.86
C GLU A 380 -2.66 -12.76 11.16
N VAL A 381 -3.53 -11.79 11.43
CA VAL A 381 -3.55 -11.02 12.67
C VAL A 381 -4.81 -11.43 13.44
N SER A 382 -4.60 -11.93 14.65
CA SER A 382 -5.68 -12.32 15.57
C SER A 382 -5.47 -11.72 16.95
N GLN A 383 -6.44 -11.88 17.85
CA GLN A 383 -6.25 -11.53 19.27
C GLN A 383 -5.07 -12.25 19.93
N GLY A 384 -4.72 -13.45 19.44
CA GLY A 384 -3.58 -14.23 19.94
C GLY A 384 -2.22 -13.78 19.41
N GLY A 385 -2.18 -12.77 18.55
CA GLY A 385 -0.97 -12.25 17.91
C GLY A 385 -0.96 -12.46 16.39
N VAL A 386 0.25 -12.34 15.83
CA VAL A 386 0.50 -12.48 14.38
C VAL A 386 1.06 -13.85 14.06
N THR A 387 0.72 -14.39 12.89
CA THR A 387 1.29 -15.62 12.36
C THR A 387 1.41 -15.54 10.85
N THR A 388 2.60 -15.82 10.33
CA THR A 388 2.89 -15.70 8.88
C THR A 388 3.04 -17.06 8.21
N LYS A 389 2.41 -17.21 7.04
CA LYS A 389 2.42 -18.42 6.20
C LYS A 389 2.96 -18.07 4.81
N ALA A 390 3.69 -18.99 4.19
CA ALA A 390 4.21 -18.83 2.84
C ALA A 390 3.27 -19.48 1.80
N PHE A 391 2.95 -18.75 0.74
CA PHE A 391 2.20 -19.20 -0.42
C PHE A 391 3.13 -19.28 -1.62
N HIS A 392 3.33 -20.49 -2.13
CA HIS A 392 4.16 -20.71 -3.31
C HIS A 392 3.37 -20.39 -4.58
N VAL A 393 3.97 -19.60 -5.46
CA VAL A 393 3.42 -19.27 -6.78
C VAL A 393 4.06 -20.20 -7.80
N ASN A 394 3.27 -21.14 -8.32
CA ASN A 394 3.72 -22.09 -9.33
C ASN A 394 3.74 -21.40 -10.69
N LEU A 395 4.93 -21.07 -11.18
CA LEU A 395 5.15 -20.62 -12.55
C LEU A 395 5.00 -21.82 -13.50
N SER A 396 3.77 -22.10 -13.94
CA SER A 396 3.55 -23.05 -15.02
C SER A 396 4.15 -22.50 -16.32
N THR A 397 5.14 -23.19 -16.87
CA THR A 397 5.66 -22.93 -18.21
C THR A 397 4.65 -23.39 -19.26
N SER A 398 3.66 -22.56 -19.58
CA SER A 398 2.84 -22.81 -20.77
C SER A 398 2.51 -21.53 -21.53
N VAL A 399 3.36 -21.20 -22.50
CA VAL A 399 2.88 -20.59 -23.75
C VAL A 399 3.59 -21.29 -24.92
N SER A 400 2.82 -22.04 -25.71
CA SER A 400 3.11 -22.28 -27.11
C SER A 400 1.90 -21.76 -27.91
N PRO A 401 2.11 -21.03 -29.01
CA PRO A 401 1.01 -20.45 -29.77
C PRO A 401 0.42 -21.53 -30.67
N VAL A 402 -0.87 -21.82 -30.54
CA VAL A 402 -1.59 -22.61 -31.55
C VAL A 402 -2.77 -21.80 -32.05
N ILE A 403 -2.55 -21.23 -33.24
CA ILE A 403 -3.61 -20.86 -34.18
C ILE A 403 -4.36 -22.14 -34.51
N THR A 404 -5.67 -22.22 -34.27
CA THR A 404 -6.52 -23.07 -35.10
C THR A 404 -7.92 -22.47 -35.28
N ARG A 405 -8.25 -22.34 -36.56
CA ARG A 405 -9.56 -21.97 -37.12
C ARG A 405 -10.71 -22.75 -36.47
N ALA A 406 -11.80 -22.03 -36.23
CA ALA A 406 -13.10 -22.59 -35.96
C ALA A 406 -13.61 -23.41 -37.17
N THR A 407 -13.97 -24.67 -36.92
CA THR A 407 -14.91 -25.43 -37.74
C THR A 407 -15.99 -26.00 -36.84
N ALA A 408 -17.22 -25.60 -37.11
CA ALA A 408 -18.43 -26.00 -36.43
C ALA A 408 -18.82 -27.46 -36.76
N ILE A 409 -19.17 -28.27 -35.75
CA ILE A 409 -20.10 -29.40 -35.90
C ILE A 409 -21.03 -29.49 -34.66
N LYS A 410 -22.28 -29.83 -34.98
CA LYS A 410 -23.56 -29.85 -34.26
C LYS A 410 -23.67 -30.68 -32.95
N ARG A 411 -24.51 -30.12 -32.05
CA ARG A 411 -25.62 -30.68 -31.22
C ARG A 411 -25.55 -32.14 -30.71
N ASN A 412 -25.82 -32.28 -29.41
CA ASN A 412 -26.95 -33.02 -28.79
C ASN A 412 -27.04 -32.57 -27.31
N SER A 413 -28.00 -31.74 -26.90
CA SER A 413 -29.27 -32.11 -26.24
C SER A 413 -29.13 -33.18 -25.14
N LEU A 414 -29.31 -32.79 -23.88
CA LEU A 414 -30.07 -33.49 -22.82
C LEU A 414 -29.94 -32.70 -21.48
N THR A 415 -30.99 -31.98 -21.11
CA THR A 415 -31.44 -31.75 -19.71
C THR A 415 -32.42 -32.90 -19.36
N PRO A 416 -32.70 -33.27 -18.09
CA PRO A 416 -33.01 -32.44 -16.91
C PRO A 416 -32.21 -32.90 -15.66
N GLU A 417 -32.25 -32.31 -14.46
CA GLU A 417 -33.37 -32.11 -13.54
C GLU A 417 -33.06 -31.02 -12.51
N GLU A 418 -34.13 -30.30 -12.14
CA GLU A 418 -34.21 -29.38 -11.02
C GLU A 418 -34.16 -30.17 -9.71
N ASP A 419 -33.37 -29.69 -8.74
CA ASP A 419 -33.71 -29.91 -7.34
C ASP A 419 -33.65 -28.57 -6.61
N SER A 420 -34.80 -28.26 -6.04
CA SER A 420 -35.15 -27.02 -5.38
C SER A 420 -34.89 -27.17 -3.89
N GLN A 421 -34.07 -26.30 -3.33
CA GLN A 421 -34.04 -26.07 -1.88
C GLN A 421 -34.06 -24.57 -1.60
N GLU A 422 -35.29 -24.08 -1.38
CA GLU A 422 -35.56 -22.85 -0.65
C GLU A 422 -34.88 -22.90 0.71
N THR A 423 -34.07 -21.88 1.02
CA THR A 423 -33.71 -21.58 2.41
C THR A 423 -34.11 -20.14 2.69
N VAL A 424 -35.16 -20.01 3.48
CA VAL A 424 -35.71 -18.77 4.02
C VAL A 424 -34.70 -18.19 5.00
N LEU A 425 -34.18 -16.99 4.73
CA LEU A 425 -33.47 -16.18 5.71
C LEU A 425 -34.31 -14.95 6.04
N ALA A 426 -34.94 -15.00 7.21
CA ALA A 426 -35.64 -13.88 7.82
C ALA A 426 -34.63 -12.81 8.21
N ALA A 427 -34.81 -11.60 7.69
CA ALA A 427 -34.11 -10.40 8.15
C ALA A 427 -34.87 -9.81 9.35
N GLU A 428 -34.32 -9.96 10.55
CA GLU A 428 -34.76 -9.16 11.70
C GLU A 428 -34.16 -7.75 11.57
N MET A 429 -35.04 -6.78 11.28
CA MET A 429 -34.78 -5.36 11.39
C MET A 429 -34.75 -4.95 12.87
N VAL A 430 -33.60 -4.46 13.36
CA VAL A 430 -33.54 -3.74 14.64
C VAL A 430 -33.66 -2.24 14.35
N THR A 431 -34.88 -1.71 14.52
CA THR A 431 -35.15 -0.27 14.57
C THR A 431 -34.74 0.29 15.93
N PHE A 432 -33.74 1.18 15.95
CA PHE A 432 -33.44 2.03 17.11
C PHE A 432 -34.34 3.27 17.08
N ASN A 433 -35.20 3.39 18.08
CA ASN A 433 -36.05 4.55 18.32
C ASN A 433 -35.35 5.46 19.36
N VAL A 434 -34.93 6.65 18.96
CA VAL A 434 -34.32 7.64 19.87
C VAL A 434 -35.39 8.60 20.35
N SER A 435 -35.87 8.41 21.58
CA SER A 435 -36.67 9.39 22.31
C SER A 435 -35.75 10.27 23.16
N SER A 436 -35.50 11.52 22.74
CA SER A 436 -34.83 12.50 23.59
C SER A 436 -35.85 13.19 24.50
N ALA A 437 -35.77 12.91 25.80
CA ALA A 437 -36.48 13.67 26.82
C ALA A 437 -35.85 15.07 26.96
N ARG A 438 -36.69 16.11 26.86
CA ARG A 438 -36.38 17.47 27.29
C ARG A 438 -36.43 17.51 28.81
N CYS A 439 -35.37 18.03 29.44
CA CYS A 439 -35.42 18.50 30.82
C CYS A 439 -35.38 20.02 30.77
N GLU A 440 -36.50 20.64 31.15
CA GLU A 440 -36.61 22.07 31.44
C GLU A 440 -36.16 22.27 32.89
N ASP A 441 -35.16 23.13 33.12
CA ASP A 441 -34.85 23.64 34.45
C ASP A 441 -35.38 25.07 34.55
N GLN A 442 -36.37 25.25 35.44
CA GLN A 442 -36.78 26.52 36.03
C GLN A 442 -36.35 26.54 37.49
N ALA A 443 -35.53 27.53 37.86
CA ALA A 443 -35.59 28.24 39.13
C ALA A 443 -34.83 29.57 38.99
#